data_AF-A0A2E8U1N8-F1
#
_entry.id   AF-A0A2E8U1N8-F1
#
_cell.length_a   1.000
_cell.length_b   1.000
_cell.length_c   1.000
_cell.angle_alpha   90.00
_cell.angle_beta   90.00
_cell.angle_gamma   90.00
#
_symmetry.space_group_name_H-M   'P 1'
#
loop_
_entity.id
_entity.type
_entity.pdbx_description
1 polymer ?
#
loop_
_entity_poly.entity_id
_entity_poly.type
_entity_poly.pdbx_seq_one_letter_code
_entity_poly.pdbx_strand_id
1 'polypeptide(L)'
;MVAGLVGAWCFSLGIPHWEIMGALLLVACYTLDNCDGEIARLKGLSSEWGAHFDDLVDWLVDSAFFIGLGYGTWQAANEIYWFWFGLAAATGATIDYIIDLIMHARAKKNPKSKSREEQATEVRKPKDLTDRLIHIFHKLSRADFCFIVFGLSVFEKTWVLLPLAAIGAQLYWMTDLLRKR
;
A
#
# COMPACT_ATOMS: atom_id res chain seq x y z
N MET A 1 6.27 11.66 1.81
CA MET A 1 6.26 11.41 3.28
C MET A 1 5.40 12.40 4.10
N VAL A 2 5.83 13.65 4.34
CA VAL A 2 5.14 14.56 5.30
C VAL A 2 3.68 14.80 4.91
N ALA A 3 3.42 15.10 3.63
CA ALA A 3 2.05 15.27 3.13
C ALA A 3 1.20 14.00 3.32
N GLY A 4 1.77 12.82 3.08
CA GLY A 4 1.08 11.54 3.29
C GLY A 4 0.73 11.28 4.76
N LEU A 5 1.66 11.57 5.68
CA LEU A 5 1.41 11.45 7.13
C LEU A 5 0.38 12.45 7.65
N VAL A 6 0.44 13.69 7.18
CA VAL A 6 -0.58 14.71 7.49
C VAL A 6 -1.92 14.28 6.89
N GLY A 7 -1.93 13.70 5.70
CA GLY A 7 -3.14 13.14 5.08
C GLY A 7 -3.75 12.04 5.94
N ALA A 8 -2.95 11.06 6.38
CA ALA A 8 -3.36 10.00 7.29
C ALA A 8 -3.91 10.55 8.62
N TRP A 9 -3.29 11.61 9.15
CA TRP A 9 -3.82 12.32 10.32
C TRP A 9 -5.19 12.94 10.05
N CYS A 10 -5.41 13.56 8.88
CA CYS A 10 -6.72 14.10 8.54
C CYS A 10 -7.82 13.02 8.51
N PHE A 11 -7.51 11.80 8.06
CA PHE A 11 -8.45 10.67 8.12
C PHE A 11 -8.77 10.24 9.56
N SER A 12 -7.83 10.38 10.49
CA SER A 12 -8.06 10.00 11.90
C SER A 12 -9.07 10.90 12.62
N LEU A 13 -9.36 12.08 12.07
CA LEU A 13 -10.35 13.00 12.62
C LEU A 13 -11.79 12.49 12.44
N GLY A 14 -12.06 11.60 11.47
CA GLY A 14 -13.39 11.02 11.22
C GLY A 14 -14.44 12.05 10.76
N ILE A 15 -14.00 13.16 10.17
CA ILE A 15 -14.88 14.24 9.68
C ILE A 15 -14.76 14.30 8.15
N PRO A 16 -15.86 14.26 7.38
CA PRO A 16 -15.83 14.14 5.92
C PRO A 16 -14.95 15.17 5.20
N HIS A 17 -14.95 16.41 5.69
CA HIS A 17 -14.25 17.53 5.05
C HIS A 17 -12.73 17.35 5.17
N TRP A 18 -12.29 16.80 6.30
CA TRP A 18 -10.89 16.47 6.54
C TRP A 18 -10.47 15.21 5.78
N GLU A 19 -11.36 14.24 5.57
CA GLU A 19 -11.06 13.08 4.72
C GLU A 19 -10.76 13.48 3.27
N ILE A 20 -11.52 14.42 2.70
CA ILE A 20 -11.26 14.94 1.35
C ILE A 20 -9.90 15.65 1.30
N MET A 21 -9.58 16.48 2.30
CA MET A 21 -8.27 17.13 2.38
C MET A 21 -7.14 16.11 2.54
N GLY A 22 -7.34 15.07 3.35
CA GLY A 22 -6.39 13.99 3.53
C GLY A 22 -6.15 13.22 2.24
N ALA A 23 -7.21 12.93 1.48
CA ALA A 23 -7.11 12.27 0.18
C ALA A 23 -6.36 13.11 -0.86
N LEU A 24 -6.61 14.43 -0.91
CA LEU A 24 -5.86 15.34 -1.78
C LEU A 24 -4.37 15.39 -1.43
N LEU A 25 -4.06 15.41 -0.13
CA LEU A 25 -2.68 15.36 0.34
C LEU A 25 -1.99 14.04 -0.03
N LEU A 26 -2.70 12.91 0.02
CA LEU A 26 -2.19 11.63 -0.47
C LEU A 26 -1.93 11.69 -1.98
N VAL A 27 -2.91 12.11 -2.79
CA VAL A 27 -2.74 12.26 -4.24
C VAL A 27 -1.51 13.12 -4.57
N ALA A 28 -1.36 14.27 -3.89
CA ALA A 28 -0.19 15.13 -4.06
C ALA A 28 1.10 14.42 -3.65
N CYS A 29 1.12 13.71 -2.52
CA CYS A 29 2.27 12.97 -2.02
C CYS A 29 2.74 11.93 -3.04
N TYR A 30 1.87 11.03 -3.50
CA TYR A 30 2.26 9.98 -4.44
C TYR A 30 2.56 10.51 -5.84
N THR A 31 1.93 11.61 -6.26
CA THR A 31 2.28 12.22 -7.55
C THR A 31 3.71 12.75 -7.52
N LEU A 32 4.09 13.46 -6.45
CA LEU A 32 5.45 13.97 -6.29
C LEU A 32 6.49 12.85 -6.19
N ASP A 33 6.14 11.77 -5.49
CA ASP A 33 6.96 10.58 -5.31
C ASP A 33 7.29 9.89 -6.65
N ASN A 34 6.27 9.65 -7.47
CA ASN A 34 6.44 9.12 -8.82
C ASN A 34 7.32 10.04 -9.70
N CYS A 35 7.14 11.36 -9.59
CA CYS A 35 7.98 12.32 -10.31
C CYS A 35 9.45 12.24 -9.89
N ASP A 36 9.76 12.13 -8.59
CA ASP A 36 11.15 12.01 -8.12
C ASP A 36 11.81 10.73 -8.64
N GLY A 37 11.10 9.60 -8.56
CA GLY A 37 11.57 8.33 -9.11
C GLY A 37 11.82 8.35 -10.62
N GLU A 38 10.94 8.99 -11.40
CA GLU A 38 11.14 9.18 -12.84
C GLU A 38 12.34 10.10 -13.14
N ILE A 39 12.47 11.22 -12.42
CA ILE A 39 13.60 12.14 -12.59
C ILE A 39 14.93 11.45 -12.25
N ALA A 40 14.97 10.65 -11.18
CA ALA A 40 16.15 9.90 -10.78
C ALA A 40 16.59 8.90 -11.87
N ARG A 41 15.63 8.19 -12.48
CA ARG A 41 15.90 7.27 -13.61
C ARG A 41 16.39 8.01 -14.85
N LEU A 42 15.74 9.12 -15.21
CA LEU A 42 16.12 9.93 -16.37
C LEU A 42 17.51 10.56 -16.23
N LYS A 43 17.92 10.93 -15.01
CA LYS A 43 19.23 11.51 -14.73
C LYS A 43 20.32 10.48 -14.39
N GLY A 44 20.00 9.19 -14.34
CA GLY A 44 20.92 8.14 -13.91
C GLY A 44 21.37 8.27 -12.45
N LEU A 45 20.56 8.89 -11.60
CA LEU A 45 20.81 9.11 -10.17
C LEU A 45 20.11 8.06 -9.29
N SER A 46 19.52 7.02 -9.88
CA SER A 46 18.90 5.91 -9.15
C SER A 46 19.93 5.19 -8.27
N SER A 47 19.60 4.94 -7.00
CA SER A 47 20.45 4.22 -6.06
C SER A 47 19.68 3.12 -5.33
N GLU A 48 20.37 2.04 -4.94
CA GLU A 48 19.77 0.92 -4.17
C GLU A 48 19.22 1.40 -2.82
N TRP A 49 19.96 2.29 -2.16
CA TRP A 49 19.53 2.88 -0.88
C TRP A 49 18.29 3.76 -1.04
N GLY A 50 18.25 4.59 -2.10
CA GLY A 50 17.09 5.44 -2.39
C GLY A 50 15.83 4.63 -2.64
N ALA A 51 15.93 3.54 -3.41
CA ALA A 51 14.80 2.63 -3.63
C ALA A 51 14.29 1.99 -2.32
N HIS A 52 15.20 1.57 -1.42
CA HIS A 52 14.78 1.01 -0.14
C HIS A 52 14.14 2.05 0.80
N PHE A 53 14.63 3.30 0.76
CA PHE A 53 14.04 4.39 1.52
C PHE A 53 12.63 4.74 1.01
N ASP A 54 12.43 4.72 -0.31
CA ASP A 54 11.13 4.87 -0.96
C ASP A 54 10.13 3.83 -0.43
N ASP A 55 10.47 2.55 -0.54
CA ASP A 55 9.65 1.43 -0.06
C ASP A 55 9.29 1.55 1.43
N LEU A 56 10.24 1.99 2.26
CA LEU A 56 10.02 2.19 3.70
C LEU A 56 9.02 3.33 3.96
N VAL A 57 9.17 4.45 3.25
CA VAL A 57 8.30 5.61 3.38
C VAL A 57 6.89 5.27 2.92
N ASP A 58 6.74 4.54 1.81
CA ASP A 58 5.46 4.07 1.31
C ASP A 58 4.74 3.19 2.33
N TRP A 59 5.43 2.16 2.83
CA TRP A 59 4.88 1.26 3.84
C TRP A 59 4.40 2.02 5.08
N LEU A 60 5.18 3.02 5.52
CA LEU A 60 4.84 3.83 6.68
C LEU A 60 3.60 4.70 6.42
N VAL A 61 3.51 5.34 5.24
CA VAL A 61 2.35 6.15 4.85
C VAL A 61 1.09 5.30 4.73
N ASP A 62 1.17 4.13 4.07
CA ASP A 62 0.05 3.20 3.92
C ASP A 62 -0.44 2.69 5.27
N SER A 63 0.49 2.29 6.14
CA SER A 63 0.16 1.82 7.49
C SER A 63 -0.50 2.92 8.32
N ALA A 64 0.04 4.13 8.28
CA ALA A 64 -0.54 5.28 8.96
C ALA A 64 -1.93 5.63 8.41
N PHE A 65 -2.11 5.57 7.09
CA PHE A 65 -3.39 5.80 6.42
C PHE A 65 -4.47 4.82 6.90
N PHE A 66 -4.21 3.50 6.86
CA PHE A 66 -5.20 2.51 7.27
C PHE A 66 -5.52 2.56 8.76
N ILE A 67 -4.53 2.79 9.62
CA ILE A 67 -4.75 2.98 11.06
C ILE A 67 -5.57 4.25 11.31
N GLY A 68 -5.19 5.36 10.66
CA GLY A 68 -5.89 6.64 10.75
C GLY A 68 -7.33 6.53 10.30
N LEU A 69 -7.58 5.97 9.11
CA LEU A 69 -8.91 5.74 8.58
C LEU A 69 -9.74 4.82 9.49
N GLY A 70 -9.15 3.75 10.02
CA GLY A 70 -9.83 2.83 10.94
C GLY A 70 -10.24 3.51 12.25
N TYR A 71 -9.35 4.35 12.80
CA TYR A 71 -9.64 5.14 13.99
C TYR A 71 -10.72 6.20 13.72
N GLY A 72 -10.60 6.98 12.64
CA GLY A 72 -11.59 7.99 12.28
C GLY A 72 -12.97 7.40 12.02
N THR A 73 -13.03 6.26 11.32
CA THR A 73 -14.28 5.53 11.08
C THR A 73 -14.88 4.98 12.37
N TRP A 74 -14.06 4.48 13.30
CA TRP A 74 -14.54 4.08 14.63
C TRP A 74 -15.17 5.26 15.37
N GLN A 75 -14.52 6.42 15.38
CA GLN A 75 -15.05 7.62 16.04
C GLN A 75 -16.37 8.09 15.41
N ALA A 76 -16.51 8.00 14.08
CA ALA A 76 -17.72 8.41 13.37
C ALA A 76 -18.89 7.41 13.51
N ALA A 77 -18.60 6.11 13.43
CA ALA A 77 -19.62 5.05 13.47
C ALA A 77 -19.91 4.53 14.90
N ASN A 78 -19.07 4.88 15.88
CA ASN A 78 -19.05 4.35 17.24
C ASN A 78 -18.91 2.81 17.33
N GLU A 79 -18.26 2.22 16.33
CA GLU A 79 -18.11 0.78 16.17
C GLU A 79 -16.62 0.39 16.11
N ILE A 80 -16.13 -0.29 17.16
CA ILE A 80 -14.68 -0.53 17.35
C ILE A 80 -14.07 -1.48 16.31
N TYR A 81 -14.89 -2.30 15.64
CA TYR A 81 -14.39 -3.25 14.63
C TYR A 81 -13.73 -2.55 13.42
N TRP A 82 -14.08 -1.30 13.12
CA TRP A 82 -13.42 -0.51 12.08
C TRP A 82 -11.94 -0.25 12.40
N PHE A 83 -11.63 0.03 13.66
CA PHE A 83 -10.25 0.19 14.12
C PHE A 83 -9.47 -1.12 13.96
N TRP A 84 -10.08 -2.26 14.29
CA TRP A 84 -9.46 -3.58 14.11
C TRP A 84 -9.22 -3.91 12.63
N PHE A 85 -10.10 -3.51 11.71
CA PHE A 85 -9.83 -3.65 10.27
C PHE A 85 -8.64 -2.81 9.82
N GLY A 86 -8.55 -1.56 10.28
CA GLY A 86 -7.39 -0.70 9.99
C GLY A 86 -6.08 -1.28 10.52
N LEU A 87 -6.09 -1.79 11.75
CA LEU A 87 -4.92 -2.45 12.35
C LEU A 87 -4.57 -3.76 11.65
N ALA A 88 -5.57 -4.55 11.25
CA ALA A 88 -5.37 -5.77 10.47
C ALA A 88 -4.72 -5.46 9.11
N ALA A 89 -5.16 -4.43 8.41
CA ALA A 89 -4.54 -4.00 7.15
C ALA A 89 -3.07 -3.59 7.35
N ALA A 90 -2.77 -2.75 8.36
CA ALA A 90 -1.41 -2.30 8.64
C ALA A 90 -0.47 -3.45 9.08
N THR A 91 -0.97 -4.40 9.87
CA THR A 91 -0.19 -5.58 10.26
C THR A 91 0.12 -6.48 9.07
N GLY A 92 -0.85 -6.70 8.17
CA GLY A 92 -0.62 -7.42 6.91
C GLY A 92 0.44 -6.76 6.03
N ALA A 93 0.33 -5.44 5.83
CA ALA A 93 1.31 -4.66 5.08
C ALA A 93 2.71 -4.71 5.71
N THR A 94 2.80 -4.70 7.04
CA THR A 94 4.06 -4.83 7.77
C THR A 94 4.70 -6.21 7.59
N ILE A 95 3.90 -7.28 7.62
CA ILE A 95 4.40 -8.64 7.39
C ILE A 95 4.93 -8.74 5.96
N ASP A 96 4.20 -8.22 4.97
CA ASP A 96 4.63 -8.22 3.56
C ASP A 96 5.96 -7.48 3.38
N TYR A 97 6.07 -6.27 3.93
CA TYR A 97 7.31 -5.48 3.91
C TYR A 97 8.49 -6.21 4.55
N ILE A 98 8.29 -6.90 5.68
CA ILE A 98 9.34 -7.69 6.34
C ILE A 98 9.76 -8.89 5.47
N ILE A 99 8.81 -9.58 4.84
CA ILE A 99 9.10 -10.69 3.92
C ILE A 99 9.97 -10.19 2.77
N ASP A 100 9.58 -9.06 2.16
CA ASP A 100 10.35 -8.43 1.09
C ASP A 100 11.77 -8.07 1.53
N LEU A 101 11.92 -7.44 2.68
CA LEU A 101 13.23 -7.07 3.22
C LEU A 101 14.14 -8.29 3.44
N ILE A 102 13.60 -9.36 4.02
CA ILE A 102 14.34 -10.62 4.23
C ILE A 102 14.74 -11.24 2.89
N MET A 103 13.87 -11.18 1.90
CA MET A 103 14.13 -11.72 0.57
C MET A 103 15.21 -10.94 -0.17
N HIS A 104 15.15 -9.62 -0.16
CA HIS A 104 16.20 -8.77 -0.73
C HIS A 104 17.56 -9.06 -0.07
N ALA A 105 17.59 -9.20 1.26
CA ALA A 105 18.81 -9.56 2.00
C ALA A 105 19.33 -10.96 1.62
N ARG A 106 18.44 -11.94 1.39
CA ARG A 106 18.82 -13.29 0.92
C ARG A 106 19.34 -13.28 -0.51
N ALA A 107 18.72 -12.50 -1.40
CA ALA A 107 19.13 -12.39 -2.80
C ALA A 107 20.51 -11.75 -2.94
N LYS A 108 20.80 -10.74 -2.12
CA LYS A 108 22.14 -10.12 -2.03
C LYS A 108 23.22 -11.09 -1.57
N LYS A 109 22.86 -12.09 -0.75
CA LYS A 109 23.78 -13.16 -0.30
C LYS A 109 23.93 -14.32 -1.28
N ASN A 110 22.92 -14.57 -2.12
CA ASN A 110 22.91 -15.67 -3.10
C ASN A 110 22.49 -15.14 -4.48
N PRO A 111 23.42 -14.74 -5.37
CA PRO A 111 23.13 -14.17 -6.69
C PRO A 111 22.46 -15.13 -7.70
N LYS A 112 22.00 -16.32 -7.25
CA LYS A 112 21.20 -17.27 -8.02
C LYS A 112 19.69 -17.18 -7.73
N SER A 113 19.23 -16.37 -6.78
CA SER A 113 17.78 -16.17 -6.56
C SER A 113 17.26 -15.09 -7.50
N LYS A 114 16.31 -15.44 -8.37
CA LYS A 114 15.66 -14.52 -9.30
C LYS A 114 15.05 -13.32 -8.56
N SER A 115 15.21 -12.12 -9.13
CA SER A 115 14.55 -10.88 -8.65
C SER A 115 13.03 -10.97 -8.84
N ARG A 116 12.26 -10.22 -8.03
CA ARG A 116 10.78 -10.17 -8.11
C ARG A 116 10.29 -9.70 -9.49
N GLU A 117 11.03 -8.79 -10.15
CA GLU A 117 10.75 -8.35 -11.52
C GLU A 117 10.91 -9.47 -12.56
N GLU A 118 11.93 -10.33 -12.40
CA GLU A 118 12.19 -11.48 -13.28
C GLU A 118 11.19 -12.62 -13.06
N GLN A 119 10.66 -12.77 -11.83
CA GLN A 119 9.58 -13.73 -11.54
C GLN A 119 8.19 -13.22 -11.96
N ALA A 120 7.95 -11.90 -11.90
CA ALA A 120 6.70 -11.29 -12.35
C ALA A 120 6.51 -11.38 -13.88
N THR A 121 7.61 -11.45 -14.65
CA THR A 121 7.56 -11.71 -16.10
C THR A 121 7.29 -13.19 -16.44
N GLU A 122 7.50 -14.12 -15.50
CA GLU A 122 7.29 -15.57 -15.68
C GLU A 122 5.87 -16.06 -15.31
N VAL A 123 4.93 -15.14 -15.05
CA VAL A 123 3.58 -15.48 -14.57
C VAL A 123 2.79 -16.26 -15.64
N ARG A 124 2.63 -17.56 -15.36
CA ARG A 124 1.76 -18.51 -16.08
C ARG A 124 0.34 -17.94 -16.24
N LYS A 125 -0.27 -18.22 -17.41
CA LYS A 125 -1.67 -17.85 -17.73
C LYS A 125 -2.62 -18.23 -16.59
N PRO A 126 -3.45 -17.28 -16.12
CA PRO A 126 -4.34 -17.47 -14.97
C PRO A 126 -5.41 -18.52 -15.28
N LYS A 127 -5.64 -19.47 -14.36
CA LYS A 127 -6.71 -20.47 -14.47
C LYS A 127 -7.90 -20.19 -13.55
N ASP A 128 -7.73 -19.34 -12.53
CA ASP A 128 -8.71 -19.18 -11.45
C ASP A 128 -9.09 -17.71 -11.14
N LEU A 129 -10.25 -17.48 -10.53
CA LEU A 129 -10.76 -16.16 -10.14
C LEU A 129 -9.81 -15.43 -9.19
N THR A 130 -9.15 -16.18 -8.31
CA THR A 130 -8.13 -15.69 -7.37
C THR A 130 -6.94 -15.09 -8.12
N ASP A 131 -6.46 -15.75 -9.19
CA ASP A 131 -5.36 -15.23 -10.01
C ASP A 131 -5.74 -13.94 -10.74
N ARG A 132 -7.01 -13.82 -11.18
CA ARG A 132 -7.53 -12.60 -11.80
C ARG A 132 -7.61 -11.44 -10.80
N LEU A 133 -8.08 -11.70 -9.58
CA LEU A 133 -8.12 -10.69 -8.52
C LEU A 133 -6.72 -10.24 -8.13
N ILE A 134 -5.80 -11.19 -7.93
CA ILE A 134 -4.39 -10.89 -7.67
C ILE A 134 -3.81 -10.08 -8.82
N HIS A 135 -4.07 -10.44 -10.08
CA HIS A 135 -3.57 -9.70 -11.24
C HIS A 135 -4.14 -8.27 -11.34
N ILE A 136 -5.43 -8.08 -11.04
CA ILE A 136 -6.06 -6.76 -11.00
C ILE A 136 -5.48 -5.92 -9.86
N PHE A 137 -5.32 -6.50 -8.66
CA PHE A 137 -4.65 -5.84 -7.53
C PHE A 137 -3.19 -5.50 -7.85
N HIS A 138 -2.46 -6.39 -8.54
CA HIS A 138 -1.07 -6.16 -8.94
C HIS A 138 -0.94 -5.07 -9.99
N LYS A 139 -1.99 -4.86 -10.80
CA LYS A 139 -2.06 -3.80 -11.80
C LYS A 139 -2.56 -2.48 -11.21
N LEU A 140 -3.17 -2.51 -10.02
CA LEU A 140 -3.59 -1.31 -9.32
C LEU A 140 -2.34 -0.58 -8.83
N SER A 141 -1.95 0.46 -9.56
CA SER A 141 -0.80 1.26 -9.18
C SER A 141 -1.12 2.11 -7.95
N ARG A 142 -0.09 2.57 -7.24
CA ARG A 142 -0.25 3.53 -6.14
C ARG A 142 -1.01 4.78 -6.58
N ALA A 143 -0.81 5.24 -7.81
CA ALA A 143 -1.55 6.36 -8.39
C ALA A 143 -3.05 6.05 -8.46
N ASP A 144 -3.43 4.86 -8.96
CA ASP A 144 -4.82 4.44 -9.03
C ASP A 144 -5.46 4.34 -7.63
N PHE A 145 -4.72 3.82 -6.66
CA PHE A 145 -5.18 3.73 -5.27
C PHE A 145 -5.53 5.11 -4.70
N CYS A 146 -4.68 6.12 -4.88
CA CYS A 146 -4.93 7.47 -4.35
C CYS A 146 -6.16 8.12 -4.95
N PHE A 147 -6.39 7.95 -6.25
CA PHE A 147 -7.61 8.44 -6.89
C PHE A 147 -8.86 7.70 -6.44
N ILE A 148 -8.76 6.39 -6.13
CA ILE A 148 -9.84 5.63 -5.51
C ILE A 148 -10.15 6.18 -4.11
N VAL A 149 -9.13 6.39 -3.28
CA VAL A 149 -9.31 7.00 -1.94
C VAL A 149 -9.98 8.36 -2.05
N PHE A 150 -9.52 9.20 -2.98
CA PHE A 150 -10.13 10.51 -3.23
C PHE A 150 -11.59 10.39 -3.67
N GLY A 151 -11.90 9.56 -4.67
CA GLY A 151 -13.28 9.33 -5.10
C GLY A 151 -14.17 8.85 -3.94
N LEU A 152 -13.71 7.88 -3.15
CA LEU A 152 -14.45 7.37 -2.00
C LEU A 152 -14.62 8.42 -0.89
N SER A 153 -13.64 9.30 -0.69
CA SER A 153 -13.72 10.41 0.28
C SER A 153 -14.82 11.41 -0.09
N VAL A 154 -14.97 11.70 -1.38
CA VAL A 154 -16.03 12.60 -1.88
C VAL A 154 -17.43 12.00 -1.66
N PHE A 155 -17.56 10.67 -1.70
CA PHE A 155 -18.82 9.97 -1.47
C PHE A 155 -19.03 9.51 -0.02
N GLU A 156 -18.13 9.84 0.91
CA GLU A 156 -18.17 9.41 2.32
C GLU A 156 -18.23 7.88 2.46
N LYS A 157 -17.57 7.15 1.54
CA LYS A 157 -17.53 5.67 1.49
C LYS A 157 -16.11 5.11 1.68
N THR A 158 -15.23 5.88 2.29
CA THR A 158 -13.84 5.50 2.60
C THR A 158 -13.76 4.25 3.47
N TRP A 159 -14.73 4.05 4.37
CA TRP A 159 -14.85 2.85 5.22
C TRP A 159 -14.82 1.52 4.45
N VAL A 160 -15.24 1.49 3.18
CA VAL A 160 -15.23 0.29 2.32
C VAL A 160 -13.80 -0.24 2.14
N LEU A 161 -12.79 0.65 2.20
CA LEU A 161 -11.39 0.28 2.06
C LEU A 161 -10.88 -0.56 3.23
N LEU A 162 -11.42 -0.40 4.44
CA LEU A 162 -10.93 -1.07 5.64
C LEU A 162 -11.03 -2.61 5.56
N PRO A 163 -12.22 -3.21 5.35
CA PRO A 163 -12.33 -4.66 5.26
C PRO A 163 -11.65 -5.20 3.99
N LEU A 164 -11.69 -4.46 2.88
CA LEU A 164 -11.01 -4.85 1.65
C LEU A 164 -9.49 -4.91 1.83
N ALA A 165 -8.89 -3.91 2.49
CA ALA A 165 -7.47 -3.86 2.76
C ALA A 165 -7.05 -4.90 3.80
N ALA A 166 -7.84 -5.12 4.85
CA ALA A 166 -7.56 -6.14 5.86
C ALA A 166 -7.53 -7.55 5.25
N ILE A 167 -8.50 -7.88 4.39
CA ILE A 167 -8.52 -9.18 3.71
C ILE A 167 -7.42 -9.25 2.65
N GLY A 168 -7.27 -8.19 1.84
CA GLY A 168 -6.30 -8.11 0.75
C GLY A 168 -4.86 -8.28 1.24
N ALA A 169 -4.46 -7.52 2.26
CA ALA A 169 -3.12 -7.62 2.84
C ALA A 169 -2.84 -9.03 3.37
N GLN A 170 -3.85 -9.68 3.97
CA GLN A 170 -3.68 -10.98 4.61
C GLN A 170 -3.51 -12.09 3.57
N LEU A 171 -4.31 -12.04 2.51
CA LEU A 171 -4.18 -12.93 1.38
C LEU A 171 -2.85 -12.73 0.66
N TYR A 172 -2.39 -11.48 0.52
CA TYR A 172 -1.19 -11.17 -0.24
C TYR A 172 0.05 -11.85 0.35
N TRP A 173 0.38 -11.60 1.62
CA TRP A 173 1.57 -12.22 2.22
C TRP A 173 1.46 -13.76 2.31
N MET A 174 0.24 -14.29 2.51
CA MET A 174 0.02 -15.74 2.51
C MET A 174 0.30 -16.36 1.13
N THR A 175 -0.20 -15.73 0.07
CA THR A 175 0.06 -16.20 -1.30
C THR A 175 1.53 -16.09 -1.67
N ASP A 176 2.22 -15.05 -1.21
CA ASP A 176 3.64 -14.90 -1.48
C ASP A 176 4.49 -15.96 -0.76
N LEU A 177 4.10 -16.34 0.46
CA LEU A 177 4.72 -17.44 1.21
C LEU A 177 4.44 -18.82 0.58
N LEU A 178 3.21 -19.04 0.08
CA LEU A 178 2.80 -20.31 -0.53
C LEU A 178 3.38 -20.52 -1.94
N ARG A 179 3.48 -19.47 -2.75
CA ARG A 179 4.06 -19.52 -4.10
C ARG A 179 5.55 -19.89 -4.10
N LYS A 180 6.21 -19.80 -2.95
CA LYS A 180 7.66 -19.95 -2.78
C LYS A 180 8.08 -21.21 -1.98
N ARG A 181 7.13 -22.09 -1.63
CA ARG A 181 7.40 -23.49 -1.21
C ARG A 181 7.46 -24.40 -2.43
#